data_AF-A0A429ERR7-F1
#
_entry.id   AF-A0A429ERR7-F1
#
_cell.length_a   1.000
_cell.length_b   1.000
_cell.length_c   1.000
_cell.angle_alpha   90.00
_cell.angle_beta   90.00
_cell.angle_gamma   90.00
#
_symmetry.space_group_name_H-M   'P 1'
#
loop_
_entity.id
_entity.type
_entity.pdbx_description
1 polymer ?
#
loop_
_entity_poly.entity_id
_entity_poly.type
_entity_poly.pdbx_seq_one_letter_code
_entity_poly.pdbx_strand_id
1 'polypeptide(L)'
;MLVIGPLLTTAMAVVIPLSVAAPAEAARGWTAHFQCTKKRISDDTAHGFVQGHGTGKTASDAKKAAKKNANDQMPRGYRAKHCTQKSVKQL
;
A
#
# COMPACT_ATOMS: atom_id res chain seq x y z
N MET A 1 -57.19 16.16 -51.18
CA MET A 1 -56.03 15.31 -50.83
C MET A 1 -55.26 16.00 -49.72
N LEU A 2 -55.16 15.39 -48.53
CA LEU A 2 -54.14 15.68 -47.53
C LEU A 2 -54.04 14.43 -46.65
N VAL A 3 -52.83 13.88 -46.62
CA VAL A 3 -52.50 12.50 -46.27
C VAL A 3 -52.33 12.39 -44.75
N ILE A 4 -53.02 11.42 -44.15
CA ILE A 4 -52.85 11.02 -42.75
C ILE A 4 -51.59 10.15 -42.70
N GLY A 5 -50.46 10.71 -42.29
CA GLY A 5 -49.21 9.96 -42.10
C GLY A 5 -49.11 9.45 -40.66
N PRO A 6 -48.73 8.18 -40.41
CA PRO A 6 -48.51 7.72 -39.05
C PRO A 6 -47.16 8.27 -38.56
N LEU A 7 -47.18 8.98 -37.42
CA LEU A 7 -45.96 9.28 -36.68
C LEU A 7 -45.35 7.97 -36.18
N LEU A 8 -44.28 7.52 -36.84
CA LEU A 8 -43.41 6.47 -36.36
C LEU A 8 -42.65 6.99 -35.13
N THR A 9 -43.14 6.65 -33.94
CA THR A 9 -42.39 6.78 -32.68
C THR A 9 -41.26 5.75 -32.67
N THR A 10 -40.05 6.18 -33.01
CA THR A 10 -38.82 5.42 -32.85
C THR A 10 -38.47 5.35 -31.36
N ALA A 11 -38.72 4.20 -30.74
CA ALA A 11 -38.23 3.90 -29.39
C ALA A 11 -36.70 3.82 -29.42
N MET A 12 -36.02 4.84 -28.90
CA MET A 12 -34.58 4.79 -28.70
C MET A 12 -34.27 3.86 -27.53
N ALA A 13 -33.68 2.71 -27.83
CA ALA A 13 -33.12 1.82 -26.82
C ALA A 13 -31.88 2.49 -26.23
N VAL A 14 -32.02 3.09 -25.05
CA VAL A 14 -30.87 3.55 -24.25
C VAL A 14 -30.17 2.30 -23.71
N VAL A 15 -29.12 1.87 -24.40
CA VAL A 15 -28.13 0.95 -23.86
C VAL A 15 -27.40 1.70 -22.75
N ILE A 16 -27.83 1.50 -21.51
CA ILE A 16 -27.09 1.94 -20.33
C ILE A 16 -25.82 1.09 -20.29
N PRO A 17 -24.61 1.66 -20.49
CA PRO A 17 -23.41 0.89 -20.24
C PRO A 17 -23.41 0.58 -18.75
N LEU A 18 -23.65 -0.69 -18.40
CA LEU A 18 -23.24 -1.23 -17.12
C LEU A 18 -21.71 -1.17 -17.12
N SER A 19 -21.17 -0.02 -16.69
CA SER A 19 -19.80 0.10 -16.24
C SER A 19 -19.65 -0.84 -15.05
N VAL A 20 -19.27 -2.09 -15.35
CA VAL A 20 -18.67 -2.99 -14.39
C VAL A 20 -17.46 -2.23 -13.87
N ALA A 21 -17.58 -1.67 -12.68
CA ALA A 21 -16.42 -1.29 -11.90
C ALA A 21 -15.62 -2.59 -11.77
N ALA A 22 -14.54 -2.69 -12.56
CA ALA A 22 -13.54 -3.73 -12.36
C ALA A 22 -13.26 -3.76 -10.86
N PRO A 23 -13.28 -4.95 -10.21
CA PRO A 23 -13.03 -5.01 -8.79
C PRO A 23 -11.69 -4.32 -8.59
N ALA A 24 -11.68 -3.17 -7.92
CA ALA A 24 -10.47 -2.40 -7.67
C ALA A 24 -9.45 -3.42 -7.19
N GLU A 25 -8.45 -3.75 -8.03
CA GLU A 25 -7.57 -4.88 -7.77
C GLU A 25 -7.12 -4.76 -6.33
N ALA A 26 -7.64 -5.65 -5.46
CA ALA A 26 -7.33 -5.63 -4.05
C ALA A 26 -5.82 -5.61 -3.99
N ALA A 27 -5.26 -4.47 -3.58
CA ALA A 27 -3.86 -4.16 -3.87
C ALA A 27 -3.05 -5.29 -3.28
N ARG A 28 -2.54 -6.17 -4.14
CA ARG A 28 -1.75 -7.34 -3.76
C ARG A 28 -0.43 -6.82 -3.22
N GLY A 29 -0.51 -6.33 -2.00
CA GLY A 29 0.57 -5.66 -1.31
C GLY A 29 1.19 -6.62 -0.33
N TRP A 30 2.32 -6.22 0.19
CA TRP A 30 2.99 -6.89 1.28
C TRP A 30 3.10 -5.91 2.42
N THR A 31 2.95 -6.41 3.64
CA THR A 31 3.28 -5.70 4.87
C THR A 31 4.43 -6.41 5.55
N ALA A 32 5.31 -5.64 6.18
CA ALA A 32 6.45 -6.14 6.91
C ALA A 32 6.60 -5.38 8.23
N HIS A 33 6.97 -6.12 9.26
CA HIS A 33 7.26 -5.61 10.60
C HIS A 33 8.63 -6.11 11.04
N PHE A 34 9.50 -5.18 11.45
CA PHE A 34 10.84 -5.45 11.96
C PHE A 34 11.03 -4.80 13.32
N GLN A 35 11.72 -5.50 14.20
CA GLN A 35 12.25 -4.92 15.44
C GLN A 35 13.74 -4.68 15.24
N CYS A 36 14.21 -3.45 15.41
CA CYS A 36 15.62 -3.10 15.31
C CYS A 36 16.16 -2.61 16.66
N THR A 37 17.42 -2.90 16.96
CA THR A 37 18.12 -2.30 18.09
C THR A 37 18.41 -0.83 17.80
N LYS A 38 18.04 0.04 18.72
CA LYS A 38 18.44 1.45 18.71
C LYS A 38 19.88 1.54 19.20
N LYS A 39 20.83 1.82 18.30
CA LYS A 39 22.24 2.00 18.66
C LYS A 39 22.63 3.47 18.64
N ARG A 40 23.35 3.93 19.66
CA ARG A 40 23.97 5.25 19.66
C ARG A 40 25.18 5.23 18.74
N ILE A 41 25.31 6.22 17.86
CA ILE A 41 26.38 6.25 16.83
C ILE A 41 27.76 6.50 17.47
N SER A 42 27.81 7.29 18.55
CA SER A 42 29.06 7.73 19.17
C SER A 42 29.88 6.61 19.81
N ASP A 43 29.22 5.60 20.37
CA ASP A 43 29.84 4.57 21.21
C ASP A 43 29.27 3.17 20.92
N ASP A 44 28.41 3.06 19.90
CA ASP A 44 27.77 1.83 19.43
C ASP A 44 26.96 1.05 20.50
N THR A 45 26.68 1.67 21.65
CA THR A 45 25.89 1.04 22.71
C THR A 45 24.41 0.91 22.32
N ALA A 46 23.75 -0.11 22.87
CA ALA A 46 22.33 -0.39 22.63
C ALA A 46 21.45 0.35 23.65
N HIS A 47 20.48 1.12 23.15
CA HIS A 47 19.55 1.96 23.94
C HIS A 47 18.10 1.51 23.72
N GLY A 48 17.86 0.20 23.68
CA GLY A 48 16.55 -0.41 23.49
C GLY A 48 16.23 -0.77 22.04
N PHE A 49 14.93 -0.89 21.73
CA PHE A 49 14.43 -1.34 20.44
C PHE A 49 13.47 -0.33 19.82
N VAL A 50 13.41 -0.32 18.49
CA VAL A 50 12.42 0.39 17.68
C VAL A 50 11.65 -0.61 16.82
N GLN A 51 10.37 -0.33 16.57
CA GLN A 51 9.56 -1.11 15.63
C GLN A 51 9.44 -0.35 14.32
N GLY A 52 9.77 -1.03 13.21
CA GLY A 52 9.61 -0.52 11.86
C GLY A 52 8.52 -1.25 11.12
N HIS A 53 7.62 -0.49 10.51
CA HIS A 53 6.52 -1.01 9.69
C HIS A 53 6.65 -0.50 8.26
N GLY A 54 6.33 -1.34 7.30
CA GLY A 54 6.41 -0.97 5.89
C GLY A 54 5.48 -1.79 5.04
N THR A 55 4.95 -1.15 4.02
CA THR A 55 4.14 -1.77 2.97
C THR A 55 4.82 -1.62 1.63
N GLY A 56 4.59 -2.55 0.71
CA GLY A 56 5.15 -2.47 -0.64
C GLY A 56 4.46 -3.42 -1.60
N LYS A 57 4.73 -3.25 -2.90
CA LYS A 57 4.16 -4.13 -3.94
C LYS A 57 4.77 -5.54 -3.91
N THR A 58 5.94 -5.69 -3.30
CA THR A 58 6.63 -6.97 -3.10
C THR A 58 7.06 -7.13 -1.65
N ALA A 59 7.29 -8.37 -1.23
CA ALA A 59 7.84 -8.65 0.10
C ALA A 59 9.17 -7.92 0.36
N SER A 60 10.03 -7.82 -0.67
CA SER A 60 11.32 -7.12 -0.56
C SER A 60 11.13 -5.61 -0.33
N ASP A 61 10.19 -5.03 -1.06
CA ASP A 61 9.86 -3.60 -0.96
C ASP A 61 9.28 -3.26 0.42
N ALA A 62 8.35 -4.09 0.91
CA ALA A 62 7.79 -3.97 2.27
C ALA A 62 8.88 -4.10 3.35
N LYS A 63 9.82 -5.05 3.22
CA LYS A 63 10.96 -5.21 4.14
C LYS A 63 11.87 -3.97 4.13
N LYS A 64 12.17 -3.43 2.95
CA LYS A 64 12.99 -2.21 2.80
C LYS A 64 12.30 -1.01 3.43
N ALA A 65 11.00 -0.83 3.16
CA ALA A 65 10.19 0.22 3.75
C ALA A 65 10.15 0.09 5.29
N ALA A 66 9.98 -1.11 5.84
CA ALA A 66 9.94 -1.34 7.28
C ALA A 66 11.27 -0.99 7.96
N LYS A 67 12.41 -1.40 7.38
CA LYS A 67 13.73 -1.03 7.88
C LYS A 67 14.00 0.46 7.79
N LYS A 68 13.59 1.11 6.69
CA LYS A 68 13.72 2.55 6.52
C LYS A 68 12.91 3.28 7.58
N ASN A 69 11.65 2.89 7.77
CA ASN A 69 10.77 3.44 8.80
C ASN A 69 11.35 3.30 10.22
N ALA A 70 11.95 2.15 10.57
CA ALA A 70 12.67 2.00 11.84
C ALA A 70 13.82 3.01 12.00
N ASN A 71 14.55 3.28 10.91
CA ASN A 71 15.65 4.23 10.92
C ASN A 71 15.20 5.70 10.90
N ASP A 72 14.12 6.03 10.18
CA ASP A 72 13.54 7.39 10.15
C ASP A 72 13.02 7.83 11.53
N GLN A 73 12.60 6.88 12.36
CA GLN A 73 12.20 7.13 13.76
C GLN A 73 13.38 7.40 14.70
N MET A 74 14.63 7.31 14.24
CA MET A 74 15.80 7.49 15.10
C MET A 74 16.03 8.97 15.43
N PRO A 75 16.21 9.33 16.71
CA PRO A 75 16.68 10.65 17.06
C PRO A 75 18.12 10.86 16.60
N ARG A 76 18.54 12.12 16.50
CA ARG A 76 19.92 12.49 16.13
C ARG A 76 20.93 11.76 17.02
N GLY A 77 21.98 11.22 16.40
CA GLY A 77 23.01 10.45 17.09
C GLY A 77 22.65 8.97 17.32
N TYR A 78 21.54 8.49 16.77
CA TYR A 78 21.15 7.07 16.82
C TYR A 78 20.90 6.50 15.42
N ARG A 79 21.01 5.18 15.31
CA ARG A 79 20.72 4.41 14.10
C ARG A 79 20.02 3.10 14.45
N ALA A 80 19.13 2.65 13.57
CA ALA A 80 18.54 1.32 13.68
C ALA A 80 19.55 0.26 13.19
N LYS A 81 19.87 -0.73 14.02
CA LYS A 81 20.78 -1.85 13.69
C LYS A 81 20.22 -3.19 14.15
N HIS A 82 20.82 -4.28 13.70
CA HIS A 82 20.47 -5.66 14.09
C HIS A 82 18.96 -5.95 13.99
N CYS A 83 18.34 -5.55 12.88
CA CYS A 83 16.92 -5.70 12.67
C CYS A 83 16.51 -7.18 12.54
N THR A 84 15.61 -7.63 13.41
CA THR A 84 14.97 -8.95 13.34
C THR A 84 13.61 -8.83 12.66
N GLN A 85 13.37 -9.67 11.65
CA GLN A 85 12.06 -9.79 11.03
C GLN A 85 11.07 -10.38 12.02
N LYS A 86 9.95 -9.68 12.28
CA LYS A 86 8.87 -10.18 13.15
C LYS A 86 7.72 -10.74 12.35
N SER A 87 7.34 -10.07 11.27
CA SER A 87 6.37 -10.62 10.33
C SER A 87 6.55 -10.05 8.93
N VAL A 88 6.21 -10.84 7.93
CA VAL A 88 6.05 -10.39 6.54
C VAL A 88 4.86 -11.16 5.99
N LYS A 89 3.84 -10.44 5.53
CA LYS A 89 2.56 -11.00 5.11
C LYS A 89 2.10 -10.33 3.82
N GLN A 90 1.42 -11.09 2.98
CA GLN A 90 0.68 -10.52 1.86
C GLN A 90 -0.63 -9.92 2.38
N LEU A 91 -1.02 -8.77 1.83
CA LEU A 91 -2.28 -8.08 2.08
C LEU A 91 -3.39 -8.65 1.18
#